data_AF-A0A6A2XQG7-F1
#
_entry.id   AF-A0A6A2XQG7-F1
#
_cell.length_a   1.000
_cell.length_b   1.000
_cell.length_c   1.000
_cell.angle_alpha   90.00
_cell.angle_beta   90.00
_cell.angle_gamma   90.00
#
_symmetry.space_group_name_H-M   'P 1'
#
loop_
_entity.id
_entity.type
_entity.pdbx_description
1 polymer ?
#
loop_
_entity_poly.entity_id
_entity_poly.type
_entity_poly.pdbx_seq_one_letter_code
_entity_poly.pdbx_strand_id
1 'polypeptide(L)'
;MLFLRLAFASIFIASCLTRLADGATLEGDEVEALRSIGETVGKTDWKFDDTDPCSGVWGWIDEPLSPYIANNVTCDCTFNNNNTCHVTHM
;
A
#
# COMPACT_ATOMS: atom_id res chain seq x y z
N MET A 1 35.19 -2.18 27.48
CA MET A 1 34.75 -3.50 26.94
C MET A 1 33.26 -3.76 27.19
N LEU A 2 32.77 -3.66 28.43
CA LEU A 2 31.34 -3.89 28.78
C LEU A 2 30.39 -2.86 28.12
N PHE A 3 30.75 -1.57 28.17
CA PHE A 3 29.96 -0.48 27.55
C PHE A 3 29.79 -0.62 26.04
N LEU A 4 30.85 -1.06 25.34
CA LEU A 4 30.80 -1.28 23.89
C LEU A 4 29.83 -2.41 23.55
N ARG A 5 29.85 -3.51 24.32
CA ARG A 5 28.94 -4.66 24.12
C ARG A 5 27.48 -4.30 24.37
N LEU A 6 27.20 -3.49 25.39
CA LEU A 6 25.87 -2.98 25.68
C LEU A 6 25.36 -2.06 24.57
N ALA A 7 26.23 -1.21 24.01
CA ALA A 7 25.88 -0.33 22.89
C ALA A 7 25.55 -1.13 21.61
N PHE A 8 26.36 -2.15 21.27
CA PHE A 8 26.07 -3.02 20.11
C PHE A 8 24.77 -3.81 20.28
N ALA A 9 24.50 -4.33 21.48
CA ALA A 9 23.24 -5.03 21.77
C ALA A 9 22.04 -4.08 21.65
N SER A 10 22.15 -2.84 22.15
CA SER A 10 21.10 -1.83 22.05
C SER A 10 20.79 -1.43 20.60
N ILE A 11 21.82 -1.32 19.75
CA ILE A 11 21.64 -0.98 18.33
C ILE A 11 20.93 -2.12 17.58
N PHE A 12 21.30 -3.37 17.85
CA PHE A 12 20.65 -4.56 17.26
C PHE A 12 19.18 -4.69 17.65
N ILE A 13 18.83 -4.40 18.90
CA ILE A 13 17.44 -4.44 19.38
C ILE A 13 16.62 -3.32 18.72
N ALA A 14 17.18 -2.11 18.60
CA ALA A 14 16.50 -0.98 17.96
C ALA A 14 16.26 -1.22 16.46
N SER A 15 17.19 -1.85 15.74
CA SER A 15 17.05 -2.15 14.31
C SER A 15 16.12 -3.35 14.01
N CYS A 16 15.84 -4.22 14.99
CA CYS A 16 14.80 -5.24 14.86
C CYS A 16 13.38 -4.67 15.03
N LEU A 17 13.21 -3.60 15.81
CA LEU A 17 11.89 -2.99 16.06
C LEU A 17 11.37 -2.13 14.91
N THR A 18 12.23 -1.71 13.98
CA THR A 18 11.84 -0.88 12.82
C THR A 18 11.20 -1.67 11.68
N ARG A 19 10.97 -2.98 11.84
CA ARG A 19 10.41 -3.88 10.80
C ARG A 19 8.95 -4.30 11.06
N LEU A 20 8.19 -3.56 11.86
CA LEU A 20 6.77 -3.85 12.10
C LEU A 20 5.91 -2.62 11.81
N ALA A 21 5.74 -2.32 10.54
CA ALA A 21 4.62 -1.52 10.03
C ALA A 21 4.46 -1.77 8.52
N ASP A 22 4.46 -3.04 8.10
CA ASP A 22 3.85 -3.37 6.81
C ASP A 22 2.35 -3.43 7.07
N GLY A 23 1.60 -2.52 6.45
CA GLY A 23 0.14 -2.51 6.51
C GLY A 23 -0.45 -3.67 5.71
N ALA A 24 -1.76 -3.87 5.78
CA ALA A 24 -2.46 -4.74 4.83
C ALA A 24 -2.15 -4.27 3.41
N THR A 25 -1.93 -5.22 2.49
CA THR A 25 -1.66 -4.90 1.08
C THR A 25 -2.72 -5.50 0.18
N LEU A 26 -2.98 -4.86 -0.96
CA LEU A 26 -3.82 -5.42 -2.00
C LEU A 26 -3.26 -6.74 -2.54
N GLU A 27 -4.15 -7.68 -2.85
CA GLU A 27 -3.76 -8.96 -3.44
C GLU A 27 -3.15 -8.80 -4.84
N GLY A 28 -2.15 -9.62 -5.16
CA GLY A 28 -1.36 -9.46 -6.39
C GLY A 28 -2.18 -9.58 -7.68
N ASP A 29 -3.21 -10.43 -7.68
CA ASP A 29 -4.07 -10.62 -8.86
C ASP A 29 -4.92 -9.36 -9.13
N GLU A 30 -5.38 -8.67 -8.09
CA GLU A 30 -6.08 -7.39 -8.23
C GLU A 30 -5.14 -6.27 -8.65
N VAL A 31 -3.88 -6.27 -8.20
CA VAL A 31 -2.86 -5.33 -8.68
C VAL A 31 -2.63 -5.48 -10.18
N GLU A 32 -2.55 -6.72 -10.69
CA GLU A 32 -2.43 -6.97 -12.13
C GLU A 32 -3.69 -6.57 -12.91
N ALA A 33 -4.86 -6.85 -12.36
CA ALA A 33 -6.13 -6.43 -12.95
C ALA A 33 -6.21 -4.90 -13.06
N LEU A 34 -5.84 -4.18 -12.01
CA LEU A 34 -5.77 -2.71 -12.01
C LEU A 34 -4.74 -2.20 -13.02
N ARG A 35 -3.60 -2.87 -13.20
CA ARG A 35 -2.64 -2.51 -14.25
C ARG A 35 -3.26 -2.60 -15.64
N SER A 36 -3.93 -3.71 -15.94
CA SER A 36 -4.62 -3.91 -17.22
C SER A 36 -5.74 -2.90 -17.45
N ILE A 37 -6.53 -2.59 -16.41
CA ILE A 37 -7.56 -1.55 -16.48
C ILE A 37 -6.93 -0.19 -16.75
N GLY A 38 -5.88 0.18 -15.99
CA GLY A 38 -5.18 1.45 -16.14
C GLY A 38 -4.63 1.65 -17.54
N GLU A 39 -4.01 0.62 -18.13
CA GLU A 39 -3.55 0.62 -19.52
C GLU A 39 -4.71 0.82 -20.50
N THR A 40 -5.83 0.13 -20.26
CA THR A 40 -7.03 0.18 -21.13
C THR A 40 -7.69 1.56 -21.11
N VAL A 41 -7.78 2.20 -19.94
CA VAL A 41 -8.45 3.51 -19.77
C VAL A 41 -7.49 4.70 -19.88
N GLY A 42 -6.20 4.45 -20.15
CA GLY A 42 -5.19 5.50 -20.32
C GLY A 42 -4.78 6.18 -19.00
N LYS A 43 -4.88 5.49 -17.88
CA LYS A 43 -4.44 5.99 -16.57
C LYS A 43 -2.94 5.85 -16.44
N THR A 44 -2.23 6.97 -16.57
CA THR A 44 -0.75 7.01 -16.66
C THR A 44 -0.06 7.40 -15.35
N ASP A 45 -0.84 7.87 -14.39
CA ASP A 45 -0.40 8.39 -13.11
C ASP A 45 -0.51 7.35 -11.98
N TRP A 46 -1.18 6.21 -12.18
CA TRP A 46 -1.13 5.07 -11.26
C TRP A 46 0.29 4.50 -11.16
N LYS A 47 0.79 4.35 -9.93
CA LYS A 47 2.13 3.82 -9.62
C LYS A 47 2.02 2.46 -8.97
N PHE A 48 2.71 1.48 -9.55
CA PHE A 48 2.65 0.06 -9.16
C PHE A 48 3.95 -0.48 -8.54
N ASP A 49 5.06 0.26 -8.60
CA ASP A 49 6.39 -0.28 -8.27
C ASP A 49 6.58 -0.51 -6.77
N ASP A 50 6.22 0.47 -5.94
CA ASP A 50 6.39 0.43 -4.47
C ASP A 50 5.21 1.09 -3.74
N THR A 51 4.02 1.08 -4.35
CA THR A 51 2.83 1.71 -3.79
C THR A 51 1.67 0.75 -3.84
N ASP A 52 1.12 0.44 -2.66
CA ASP A 52 -0.14 -0.29 -2.57
C ASP A 52 -1.26 0.54 -3.22
N PRO A 53 -2.00 0.00 -4.20
CA PRO A 53 -3.13 0.71 -4.80
C PRO A 53 -4.20 1.15 -3.80
N CYS A 54 -4.31 0.46 -2.66
CA CYS A 54 -5.24 0.83 -1.58
C CYS A 54 -4.72 1.90 -0.62
N SER A 55 -3.49 2.39 -0.83
CA SER A 55 -2.90 3.47 0.00
C SER A 55 -3.53 4.84 -0.25
N GLY A 56 -4.22 5.02 -1.37
CA GLY A 56 -4.85 6.28 -1.78
C GLY A 56 -3.89 7.39 -2.19
N VAL A 57 -2.58 7.11 -2.28
CA VAL A 57 -1.57 8.08 -2.74
C VAL A 57 -1.24 7.87 -4.23
N TRP A 58 -0.40 8.71 -4.81
CA TRP A 58 0.16 8.50 -6.17
C TRP A 58 -0.88 8.20 -7.27
N GLY A 59 -1.96 8.99 -7.30
CA GLY A 59 -2.99 8.94 -8.35
C GLY A 59 -4.06 7.87 -8.16
N TRP A 60 -4.03 7.10 -7.07
CA TRP A 60 -5.05 6.12 -6.74
C TRP A 60 -6.37 6.75 -6.26
N ILE A 61 -6.29 7.94 -5.65
CA ILE A 61 -7.45 8.74 -5.24
C ILE A 61 -7.16 10.22 -5.54
N ASP A 62 -8.07 10.86 -6.27
CA ASP A 62 -8.07 12.31 -6.52
C ASP A 62 -9.31 12.99 -5.92
N GLU A 63 -9.27 14.32 -5.81
CA GLU A 63 -10.47 15.09 -5.53
C GLU A 63 -11.49 14.89 -6.67
N PRO A 64 -12.75 14.52 -6.36
CA PRO A 64 -13.73 14.24 -7.40
C PRO A 64 -14.06 15.50 -8.20
N LEU A 65 -14.03 15.37 -9.53
CA LEU A 65 -14.43 16.45 -10.45
C LEU A 65 -15.94 16.73 -10.37
N SER A 66 -16.73 15.69 -10.08
CA SER A 66 -18.17 15.76 -9.82
C SER A 66 -18.63 14.51 -9.07
N PRO A 67 -19.87 14.44 -8.57
CA PRO A 67 -20.41 13.23 -7.96
C PRO A 67 -20.42 11.98 -8.86
N TYR A 68 -20.27 12.16 -10.18
CA TYR A 68 -20.31 11.09 -11.18
C TYR A 68 -18.94 10.82 -11.83
N ILE A 69 -17.95 11.67 -11.56
CA ILE A 69 -16.61 11.58 -12.15
C ILE A 69 -15.63 11.67 -10.99
N ALA A 70 -15.22 10.51 -10.51
CA ALA A 70 -14.23 10.32 -9.47
C ALA A 70 -13.16 9.36 -9.96
N ASN A 71 -11.92 9.59 -9.51
CA ASN A 71 -10.85 8.62 -9.60
C ASN A 71 -10.60 8.16 -8.16
N ASN A 72 -11.19 7.04 -7.76
CA ASN A 72 -11.14 6.59 -6.38
C ASN A 72 -11.26 5.06 -6.29
N VAL A 73 -10.12 4.38 -6.11
CA VAL A 73 -10.12 2.96 -5.76
C VAL A 73 -10.41 2.80 -4.28
N THR A 74 -11.51 2.13 -3.95
CA THR A 74 -11.92 1.84 -2.56
C THR A 74 -11.65 0.39 -2.23
N CYS A 75 -11.00 0.14 -1.09
CA CYS A 75 -10.62 -1.20 -0.66
C CYS A 75 -11.20 -1.57 0.70
N ASP A 76 -11.44 -2.86 0.90
CA ASP A 76 -11.70 -3.47 2.20
C ASP A 76 -10.46 -4.27 2.64
N CYS A 77 -9.83 -3.82 3.72
CA CYS A 77 -8.64 -4.43 4.31
C CYS A 77 -8.94 -5.23 5.57
N THR A 78 -10.17 -5.72 5.77
CA THR A 78 -10.54 -6.53 6.94
C THR A 78 -10.28 -8.03 6.76
N PHE A 79 -9.80 -8.44 5.57
CA PHE A 79 -9.56 -9.84 5.26
C PHE A 79 -8.28 -10.38 5.91
N ASN A 80 -8.26 -11.69 6.21
CA ASN A 80 -7.12 -12.40 6.80
C ASN A 80 -6.50 -11.73 8.05
N ASN A 81 -7.35 -11.30 9.00
CA ASN A 81 -6.91 -10.56 10.19
C ASN A 81 -6.25 -9.21 9.87
N ASN A 82 -6.80 -8.49 8.90
CA ASN A 82 -6.32 -7.19 8.44
C ASN A 82 -4.92 -7.23 7.81
N ASN A 83 -4.61 -8.32 7.11
CA ASN A 83 -3.34 -8.46 6.38
C ASN A 83 -3.52 -8.41 4.86
N THR A 84 -4.75 -8.53 4.36
CA THR A 84 -5.05 -8.55 2.93
C THR A 84 -6.16 -7.54 2.64
N CYS A 85 -5.97 -6.74 1.60
CA CYS A 85 -6.99 -5.84 1.07
C CYS A 85 -7.59 -6.42 -0.22
N HIS A 86 -8.85 -6.09 -0.46
CA HIS A 86 -9.54 -6.33 -1.73
C HIS A 86 -10.20 -5.06 -2.26
N VAL A 87 -10.19 -4.85 -3.57
CA VAL A 87 -10.95 -3.74 -4.20
C VAL A 87 -12.45 -4.01 -4.09
N THR A 88 -13.20 -3.03 -3.60
CA THR A 88 -14.68 -3.11 -3.50
C THR A 88 -15.38 -2.19 -4.48
N HIS A 89 -14.79 -1.03 -4.78
CA HIS A 89 -15.34 -0.04 -5.70
C HIS A 89 -14.23 0.71 -6.45
N MET A 90 -14.55 1.18 -7.64
CA MET A 90 -13.72 2.04 -8.49
C MET A 90 -14.58 3.07 -9.22
#